data_AF-A0A284VPJ7-F1
#
_entry.id   AF-A0A284VPJ7-F1
#
_cell.length_a   1.000
_cell.length_b   1.000
_cell.length_c   1.000
_cell.angle_alpha   90.00
_cell.angle_beta   90.00
_cell.angle_gamma   90.00
#
_symmetry.space_group_name_H-M   'P 1'
#
loop_
_entity.id
_entity.type
_entity.pdbx_description
1 polymer ?
#
loop_
_entity_poly.entity_id
_entity_poly.type
_entity_poly.pdbx_seq_one_letter_code
_entity_poly.pdbx_strand_id
1 'polypeptide(L)'
;MTPKTDENQTKNQALKLLNFEPKTPCPFCESQNTAKAGQRIKREETVQKYYCKTCKKYFSSSPMPHKTYSPKVILNGITYYNLGYKLDATRKKLNSQFKQQVPKGTLHSWIKQYENICTFTKYRRKLSFSPEEVITEKVFKHHQEYAFKFHRLKLNIFSKKLPEIRKYLWQICKSCPDEIFENGQRCSSTIIENVHLRRERTKDNNAVLLARLALLLAKRNKDRHPTIQDFMLKNDTATVAVEVPVYLYPNEVPELGIKEPICGHIDFLQIRWDKVWILDYKPDAKFNPVKSLHQIYLYKLALSKRTGIPLQKISAAYFDGKDYFELREN
;
A
#
# COMPACT_ATOMS: atom_id res chain seq x y z
N MET A 1 39.84 -11.76 0.53
CA MET A 1 38.78 -11.53 -0.49
C MET A 1 37.48 -12.13 0.02
N THR A 2 36.59 -11.31 0.55
CA THR A 2 35.25 -11.75 1.01
C THR A 2 34.33 -11.96 -0.19
N PRO A 3 33.55 -13.06 -0.26
CA PRO A 3 32.63 -13.26 -1.36
C PRO A 3 31.46 -12.28 -1.22
N LYS A 4 31.30 -11.41 -2.22
CA LYS A 4 30.10 -10.59 -2.40
C LYS A 4 28.92 -11.51 -2.72
N THR A 5 28.16 -11.91 -1.71
CA THR A 5 26.87 -12.59 -1.90
C THR A 5 25.80 -11.59 -2.34
N ASP A 6 25.71 -11.43 -3.66
CA ASP A 6 24.47 -11.43 -4.45
C ASP A 6 23.22 -10.69 -3.92
N GLU A 7 23.32 -9.36 -3.76
CA GLU A 7 22.14 -8.49 -3.55
C GLU A 7 21.10 -8.62 -4.69
N ASN A 8 21.55 -9.00 -5.90
CA ASN A 8 20.70 -9.23 -7.07
C ASN A 8 19.90 -10.54 -7.02
N GLN A 9 20.38 -11.60 -6.36
CA GLN A 9 19.59 -12.84 -6.20
C GLN A 9 18.38 -12.65 -5.27
N THR A 10 18.57 -11.91 -4.18
CA THR A 10 17.52 -11.71 -3.16
C THR A 10 16.35 -10.87 -3.67
N LYS A 11 16.64 -9.81 -4.46
CA LYS A 11 15.62 -8.96 -5.12
C LYS A 11 14.75 -9.76 -6.10
N ASN A 12 15.39 -10.65 -6.87
CA ASN A 12 14.71 -11.53 -7.83
C ASN A 12 13.82 -12.58 -7.15
N GLN A 13 14.17 -13.05 -5.95
CA GLN A 13 13.39 -14.09 -5.27
C GLN A 13 12.06 -13.58 -4.74
N ALA A 14 12.00 -12.40 -4.10
CA ALA A 14 10.74 -11.83 -3.61
C ALA A 14 9.79 -11.44 -4.76
N LEU A 15 10.34 -10.88 -5.84
CA LEU A 15 9.59 -10.54 -7.04
C LEU A 15 9.00 -11.78 -7.73
N LYS A 16 9.78 -12.86 -7.84
CA LYS A 16 9.34 -14.16 -8.38
C LYS A 16 8.22 -14.80 -7.56
N LEU A 17 8.19 -14.60 -6.24
CA LEU A 17 7.12 -15.10 -5.37
C LEU A 17 5.82 -14.30 -5.57
N LEU A 18 5.91 -12.98 -5.79
CA LEU A 18 4.74 -12.10 -5.88
C LEU A 18 3.98 -12.17 -7.20
N ASN A 19 4.59 -12.66 -8.27
CA ASN A 19 3.95 -12.81 -9.59
C ASN A 19 3.13 -14.11 -9.74
N PHE A 20 2.88 -14.83 -8.64
CA PHE A 20 2.15 -16.08 -8.68
C PHE A 20 0.63 -15.84 -8.67
N GLU A 21 -0.02 -15.89 -9.84
CA GLU A 21 -1.49 -15.90 -9.95
C GLU A 21 -2.03 -17.34 -10.03
N PRO A 22 -2.74 -17.85 -9.01
CA PRO A 22 -3.32 -19.18 -9.05
C PRO A 22 -4.63 -19.20 -9.86
N LYS A 23 -4.49 -19.31 -11.18
CA LYS A 23 -5.55 -19.82 -12.08
C LYS A 23 -4.96 -20.72 -13.15
N THR A 24 -4.23 -21.77 -12.78
CA THR A 24 -2.79 -21.67 -13.09
C THR A 24 -2.45 -22.61 -14.25
N PRO A 25 -2.21 -22.09 -15.47
CA PRO A 25 -1.19 -22.69 -16.32
C PRO A 25 0.07 -22.96 -15.52
N CYS A 26 0.82 -23.99 -15.90
CA CYS A 26 2.03 -24.40 -15.20
C CYS A 26 3.04 -23.24 -15.10
N PRO A 27 3.53 -22.85 -13.92
CA PRO A 27 4.48 -21.73 -13.79
C PRO A 27 5.85 -22.03 -14.39
N PHE A 28 6.11 -23.26 -14.83
CA PHE A 28 7.37 -23.69 -15.42
C PHE A 28 7.35 -23.81 -16.94
N CYS A 29 6.18 -24.00 -17.55
CA CYS A 29 6.06 -24.22 -18.99
C CYS A 29 4.78 -23.65 -19.61
N GLU A 30 4.02 -22.87 -18.83
CA GLU A 30 2.78 -22.16 -19.22
C GLU A 30 1.64 -23.06 -19.74
N SER A 31 1.84 -24.37 -19.78
CA SER A 31 0.86 -25.34 -20.22
C SER A 31 -0.38 -25.32 -19.31
N GLN A 32 -1.55 -25.27 -19.94
CA GLN A 32 -2.84 -25.43 -19.26
C GLN A 32 -3.12 -26.88 -18.83
N ASN A 33 -2.31 -27.85 -19.30
CA ASN A 33 -2.49 -29.27 -19.00
C ASN A 33 -2.01 -29.61 -17.59
N THR A 34 -2.79 -29.21 -16.59
CA THR A 34 -2.51 -29.39 -15.16
C THR A 34 -3.63 -30.13 -14.46
N ALA A 35 -3.28 -30.95 -13.45
CA ALA A 35 -4.23 -31.72 -12.65
C ALA A 35 -4.03 -31.45 -11.16
N LYS A 36 -5.11 -31.49 -10.38
CA LYS A 36 -5.03 -31.42 -8.90
C LYS A 36 -4.29 -32.65 -8.37
N ALA A 37 -3.31 -32.43 -7.50
CA ALA A 37 -2.42 -33.47 -6.96
C ALA A 37 -2.47 -33.51 -5.43
N GLY A 38 -3.68 -33.40 -4.87
CA GLY A 38 -3.93 -33.36 -3.43
C GLY A 38 -3.71 -31.98 -2.80
N GLN A 39 -3.84 -31.92 -1.48
CA GLN A 39 -3.77 -30.69 -0.70
C GLN A 39 -2.71 -30.79 0.39
N ARG A 40 -2.08 -29.66 0.72
CA ARG A 40 -1.23 -29.52 1.90
C ARG A 40 -1.93 -28.63 2.90
N ILE A 41 -2.29 -29.21 4.04
CA ILE A 41 -2.86 -28.47 5.16
C ILE A 41 -1.71 -27.83 5.94
N LYS A 42 -1.71 -26.50 6.04
CA LYS A 42 -0.93 -25.75 7.01
C LYS A 42 -1.87 -25.26 8.11
N ARG A 43 -1.31 -24.88 9.26
CA ARG A 43 -2.09 -24.38 10.40
C ARG A 43 -3.02 -23.19 10.08
N GLU A 44 -2.62 -22.33 9.14
CA GLU A 44 -3.35 -21.10 8.79
C GLU A 44 -4.07 -21.14 7.43
N GLU A 45 -3.77 -22.14 6.60
CA GLU A 45 -4.27 -22.22 5.22
C GLU A 45 -4.17 -23.65 4.67
N THR A 46 -5.10 -24.01 3.78
CA THR A 46 -4.98 -25.22 2.96
C THR A 46 -4.46 -24.81 1.58
N VAL A 47 -3.36 -25.42 1.15
CA VAL A 47 -2.72 -25.14 -0.14
C VAL A 47 -3.00 -26.28 -1.11
N GLN A 48 -3.63 -25.98 -2.24
CA GLN A 48 -3.85 -26.95 -3.31
C GLN A 48 -2.53 -27.25 -4.05
N LYS A 49 -2.18 -28.52 -4.23
CA LYS A 49 -1.08 -28.94 -5.11
C LYS A 49 -1.61 -29.26 -6.50
N TYR A 50 -0.76 -29.06 -7.49
CA TYR A 50 -1.01 -29.38 -8.89
C TYR A 50 0.17 -30.13 -9.48
N TYR A 51 -0.10 -30.97 -10.46
CA TYR A 51 0.86 -31.66 -11.30
C TYR A 51 0.66 -31.22 -12.76
N CYS A 52 1.71 -30.76 -13.41
CA CYS A 52 1.66 -30.45 -14.84
C CYS A 52 1.93 -31.73 -15.65
N LYS A 53 0.98 -32.15 -16.50
CA LYS A 53 1.13 -33.34 -17.34
C LYS A 53 2.12 -33.12 -18.50
N THR A 54 2.37 -31.86 -18.90
CA THR A 54 3.34 -31.52 -19.96
C THR A 54 4.78 -31.58 -19.47
N CYS A 55 5.14 -30.80 -18.45
CA CYS A 55 6.53 -30.75 -17.96
C CYS A 55 6.82 -31.68 -16.78
N LYS A 56 5.83 -32.45 -16.33
CA LYS A 56 5.92 -33.42 -15.23
C LYS A 56 6.36 -32.84 -13.87
N LYS A 57 6.24 -31.52 -13.68
CA LYS A 57 6.58 -30.84 -12.42
C LYS A 57 5.35 -30.63 -11.53
N TYR A 58 5.58 -30.64 -10.22
CA TYR A 58 4.58 -30.24 -9.22
C TYR A 58 4.70 -28.76 -8.89
N PHE A 59 3.55 -28.10 -8.69
CA PHE A 59 3.46 -26.75 -8.14
C PHE A 59 2.27 -26.64 -7.18
N SER A 60 2.05 -25.47 -6.59
CA SER A 60 0.99 -25.30 -5.60
C SER A 60 0.30 -23.95 -5.75
N SER A 61 -0.95 -23.82 -5.32
CA SER A 61 -1.69 -22.54 -5.26
C SER A 61 -1.12 -21.54 -4.25
N SER A 62 -0.01 -21.85 -3.59
CA SER A 62 0.57 -20.97 -2.57
C SER A 62 1.13 -19.71 -3.23
N PRO A 63 0.72 -18.51 -2.79
CA PRO A 63 1.27 -17.25 -3.28
C PRO A 63 2.71 -17.00 -2.80
N MET A 64 3.22 -17.81 -1.86
CA MET A 64 4.62 -17.81 -1.43
C MET A 64 5.14 -19.26 -1.44
N PRO A 65 5.47 -19.82 -2.61
CA PRO A 65 5.93 -21.19 -2.70
C PRO A 65 7.23 -21.41 -1.91
N HIS A 66 7.46 -22.66 -1.49
CA HIS A 66 8.62 -23.07 -0.70
C HIS A 66 8.78 -22.41 0.68
N LYS A 67 7.72 -21.82 1.23
CA LYS A 67 7.70 -21.31 2.62
C LYS A 67 6.94 -22.24 3.56
N THR A 68 7.57 -22.56 4.70
CA THR A 68 6.96 -23.32 5.81
C THR A 68 5.81 -22.54 6.44
N TYR A 69 6.05 -21.26 6.71
CA TYR A 69 5.09 -20.36 7.33
C TYR A 69 4.13 -19.77 6.28
N SER A 70 2.92 -19.40 6.69
CA SER A 70 1.95 -18.75 5.81
C SER A 70 2.36 -17.29 5.53
N PRO A 71 1.87 -16.68 4.43
CA PRO A 71 2.10 -15.26 4.17
C PRO A 71 1.68 -14.37 5.35
N LYS A 72 0.57 -14.71 6.02
CA LYS A 72 0.08 -13.99 7.20
C LYS A 72 1.12 -13.88 8.30
N VAL A 73 1.78 -14.98 8.64
CA VAL A 73 2.78 -15.02 9.73
C VAL A 73 4.05 -14.26 9.33
N ILE A 74 4.50 -14.46 8.09
CA ILE A 74 5.72 -13.82 7.55
C ILE A 74 5.55 -12.30 7.53
N LEU A 75 4.48 -11.83 6.89
CA LEU A 75 4.24 -10.40 6.66
C LEU A 75 3.90 -9.66 7.95
N ASN A 76 3.14 -10.26 8.87
CA ASN A 76 2.92 -9.67 10.19
C ASN A 76 4.22 -9.59 11.00
N GLY A 77 5.13 -10.56 10.86
CA GLY A 77 6.45 -10.51 11.50
C GLY A 77 7.26 -9.29 11.07
N ILE A 78 7.27 -9.02 9.76
CA ILE A 78 7.93 -7.83 9.19
C ILE A 78 7.24 -6.55 9.67
N THR A 79 5.91 -6.51 9.62
CA THR A 79 5.10 -5.36 10.07
C THR A 79 5.33 -5.05 11.56
N TYR A 80 5.32 -6.03 12.45
CA TYR A 80 5.57 -5.79 13.88
C TYR A 80 6.99 -5.30 14.12
N TYR A 81 7.98 -5.86 13.43
CA TYR A 81 9.34 -5.33 13.51
C TYR A 81 9.38 -3.86 13.09
N ASN A 82 8.78 -3.51 11.95
CA ASN A 82 8.71 -2.14 11.43
C ASN A 82 7.92 -1.18 12.34
N LEU A 83 6.93 -1.69 13.08
CA LEU A 83 6.19 -0.94 14.10
C LEU A 83 7.00 -0.66 15.38
N GLY A 84 8.23 -1.14 15.54
CA GLY A 84 9.06 -0.79 16.72
C GLY A 84 9.33 -1.96 17.66
N TYR A 85 8.68 -3.11 17.48
CA TYR A 85 9.00 -4.29 18.28
C TYR A 85 10.43 -4.78 17.99
N LYS A 86 11.20 -5.14 19.04
CA LYS A 86 12.48 -5.85 18.90
C LYS A 86 12.21 -7.30 18.47
N LEU A 87 13.20 -7.98 17.89
CA LEU A 87 13.06 -9.34 17.35
C LEU A 87 12.36 -10.32 18.31
N ASP A 88 12.77 -10.34 19.58
CA ASP A 88 12.19 -11.27 20.56
C ASP A 88 10.74 -10.88 20.95
N ALA A 89 10.42 -9.59 21.00
CA ALA A 89 9.05 -9.12 21.21
C ALA A 89 8.15 -9.43 20.00
N THR A 90 8.66 -9.26 18.77
CA THR A 90 7.98 -9.66 17.54
C THR A 90 7.64 -11.16 17.54
N ARG A 91 8.60 -12.01 17.92
CA ARG A 91 8.39 -13.47 18.04
C ARG A 91 7.30 -13.81 19.06
N LYS A 92 7.32 -13.18 20.24
CA LYS A 92 6.27 -13.35 21.26
C LYS A 92 4.89 -12.96 20.71
N LYS A 93 4.81 -11.84 19.99
CA LYS A 93 3.55 -11.37 19.37
C LYS A 93 3.04 -12.34 18.30
N LEU A 94 3.92 -12.84 17.43
CA LEU A 94 3.58 -13.87 16.43
C LEU A 94 3.08 -15.15 17.08
N ASN A 95 3.73 -15.61 18.15
CA ASN A 95 3.28 -16.79 18.89
C ASN A 95 1.93 -16.55 19.56
N SER A 96 1.71 -15.38 20.15
CA SER A 96 0.41 -15.07 20.77
C SER A 96 -0.74 -15.11 19.77
N GLN A 97 -0.54 -14.48 18.60
CA GLN A 97 -1.58 -14.27 17.60
C GLN A 97 -1.81 -15.47 16.69
N PHE A 98 -0.75 -16.12 16.22
CA PHE A 98 -0.83 -17.23 15.25
C PHE A 98 -0.51 -18.59 15.88
N LYS A 99 -0.18 -18.63 17.17
CA LYS A 99 0.24 -19.84 17.88
C LYS A 99 1.46 -20.53 17.23
N GLN A 100 2.31 -19.75 16.54
CA GLN A 100 3.50 -20.25 15.87
C GLN A 100 4.76 -19.70 16.50
N GLN A 101 5.61 -20.59 16.99
CA GLN A 101 6.95 -20.23 17.44
C GLN A 101 7.87 -20.07 16.24
N VAL A 102 8.27 -18.82 15.98
CA VAL A 102 9.19 -18.48 14.90
C VAL A 102 10.61 -18.36 15.47
N PRO A 103 11.59 -19.11 14.95
CA PRO A 103 13.00 -18.94 15.34
C PRO A 103 13.53 -17.55 15.00
N LYS A 104 14.46 -17.02 15.80
CA LYS A 104 15.04 -15.67 15.61
C LYS A 104 15.73 -15.52 14.26
N GLY A 105 16.53 -16.52 13.85
CA GLY A 105 17.19 -16.54 12.54
C GLY A 105 16.20 -16.53 11.37
N THR A 106 15.08 -17.24 11.52
CA THR A 106 13.99 -17.27 10.52
C THR A 106 13.33 -15.89 10.37
N LEU A 107 12.97 -15.23 11.48
CA LEU A 107 12.40 -13.88 11.44
C LEU A 107 13.40 -12.88 10.82
N HIS A 108 14.67 -12.96 11.21
CA HIS A 108 15.72 -12.12 10.63
C HIS A 108 15.85 -12.33 9.11
N SER A 109 15.83 -13.58 8.66
CA SER A 109 15.86 -13.94 7.24
C SER A 109 14.68 -13.32 6.48
N TRP A 110 13.46 -13.36 7.02
CA TRP A 110 12.31 -12.70 6.38
C TRP A 110 12.48 -11.19 6.29
N ILE A 111 12.88 -10.55 7.38
CA ILE A 111 13.13 -9.09 7.40
C ILE A 111 14.14 -8.72 6.33
N LYS A 112 15.25 -9.48 6.21
CA LYS A 112 16.27 -9.26 5.17
C LYS A 112 15.72 -9.53 3.77
N GLN A 113 14.96 -10.60 3.58
CA GLN A 113 14.42 -10.99 2.27
C GLN A 113 13.50 -9.93 1.67
N TYR A 114 12.67 -9.28 2.49
CA TYR A 114 11.66 -8.32 2.05
C TYR A 114 12.06 -6.85 2.23
N GLU A 115 13.28 -6.54 2.69
CA GLU A 115 13.69 -5.16 3.01
C GLU A 115 13.73 -4.19 1.81
N ASN A 116 13.74 -4.72 0.58
CA ASN A 116 13.71 -3.92 -0.63
C ASN A 116 12.28 -3.58 -1.08
N ILE A 117 11.27 -4.28 -0.57
CA ILE A 117 9.85 -3.98 -0.82
C ILE A 117 9.26 -3.26 0.41
N CYS A 118 9.43 -3.86 1.59
CA CYS A 118 9.14 -3.24 2.89
C CYS A 118 10.28 -2.29 3.28
N THR A 119 10.44 -1.23 2.51
CA THR A 119 11.62 -0.34 2.54
C THR A 119 11.88 0.31 3.89
N PHE A 120 10.85 0.49 4.73
CA PHE A 120 10.99 1.14 6.03
C PHE A 120 11.90 0.35 6.99
N THR A 121 12.08 -0.95 6.74
CA THR A 121 13.02 -1.82 7.49
C THR A 121 14.43 -1.23 7.58
N LYS A 122 14.91 -0.56 6.54
CA LYS A 122 16.26 0.06 6.51
C LYS A 122 16.40 1.20 7.52
N TYR A 123 15.32 1.95 7.75
CA TYR A 123 15.27 3.02 8.74
C TYR A 123 15.00 2.47 10.13
N ARG A 124 14.06 1.52 10.25
CA ARG A 124 13.73 0.85 11.51
C ARG A 124 14.97 0.30 12.22
N ARG A 125 15.95 -0.26 11.51
CA ARG A 125 17.20 -0.78 12.08
C ARG A 125 18.02 0.27 12.84
N LYS A 126 17.91 1.55 12.46
CA LYS A 126 18.68 2.67 13.01
C LYS A 126 17.90 3.45 14.08
N LEU A 127 16.66 3.06 14.34
CA LEU A 127 15.73 3.80 15.20
C LEU A 127 15.25 2.91 16.34
N SER A 128 15.00 3.52 17.50
CA SER A 128 14.35 2.88 18.64
C SER A 128 13.15 3.72 19.06
N PHE A 129 11.98 3.10 19.14
CA PHE A 129 10.71 3.76 19.45
C PHE A 129 9.69 2.73 19.93
N SER A 130 8.69 3.18 20.69
CA SER A 130 7.61 2.32 21.14
C SER A 130 6.54 2.17 20.06
N PRO A 131 5.93 0.98 19.88
CA PRO A 131 4.88 0.78 18.88
C PRO A 131 3.67 1.70 18.99
N GLU A 132 3.34 2.12 20.21
CA GLU A 132 2.19 2.97 20.53
C GLU A 132 2.39 4.41 20.03
N GLU A 133 3.64 4.82 19.79
CA GLU A 133 3.99 6.19 19.42
C GLU A 133 4.12 6.38 17.90
N VAL A 134 4.00 5.31 17.12
CA VAL A 134 4.38 5.28 15.70
C VAL A 134 3.29 5.87 14.82
N ILE A 135 2.05 5.47 15.06
CA ILE A 135 0.88 5.81 14.24
C ILE A 135 -0.08 6.65 15.06
N THR A 136 -0.49 7.78 14.50
CA THR A 136 -1.67 8.51 14.97
C THR A 136 -2.85 8.11 14.12
N GLU A 137 -4.01 7.91 14.75
CA GLU A 137 -5.26 7.50 14.11
C GLU A 137 -6.41 8.36 14.59
N LYS A 138 -7.32 8.72 13.67
CA LYS A 138 -8.63 9.30 13.96
C LYS A 138 -9.64 8.69 13.00
N VAL A 139 -10.78 8.25 13.53
CA VAL A 139 -11.89 7.76 12.72
C VAL A 139 -12.86 8.90 12.47
N PHE A 140 -13.16 9.16 11.20
CA PHE A 140 -14.16 10.12 10.77
C PHE A 140 -15.42 9.40 10.30
N LYS A 141 -16.60 9.93 10.63
CA LYS A 141 -17.92 9.36 10.29
C LYS A 141 -18.59 10.12 9.14
N HIS A 142 -17.89 10.21 8.00
CA HIS A 142 -18.34 10.95 6.82
C HIS A 142 -19.21 10.07 5.89
N HIS A 143 -20.42 9.73 6.35
CA HIS A 143 -21.34 8.70 5.80
C HIS A 143 -20.85 7.24 5.87
N GLN A 144 -19.54 7.02 5.92
CA GLN A 144 -18.93 5.76 6.31
C GLN A 144 -17.73 6.04 7.21
N GLU A 145 -17.24 5.02 7.90
CA GLU A 145 -16.07 5.15 8.76
C GLU A 145 -14.79 5.17 7.92
N TYR A 146 -14.07 6.29 7.98
CA TYR A 146 -12.73 6.42 7.40
C TYR A 146 -11.70 6.52 8.52
N ALA A 147 -10.76 5.58 8.54
CA ALA A 147 -9.71 5.54 9.54
C ALA A 147 -8.50 6.32 9.03
N PHE A 148 -8.51 7.64 9.21
CA PHE A 148 -7.38 8.51 8.92
C PHE A 148 -6.19 8.14 9.81
N LYS A 149 -5.05 7.83 9.20
CA LYS A 149 -3.84 7.47 9.93
C LYS A 149 -2.62 8.12 9.33
N PHE A 150 -1.66 8.49 10.17
CA PHE A 150 -0.34 8.92 9.72
C PHE A 150 0.79 8.43 10.62
N HIS A 151 1.96 8.25 10.02
CA HIS A 151 3.14 7.72 10.68
C HIS A 151 4.03 8.87 11.16
N ARG A 152 4.05 9.10 12.47
CA ARG A 152 4.74 10.25 13.11
C ARG A 152 6.22 10.32 12.76
N LEU A 153 6.95 9.20 12.90
CA LEU A 153 8.39 9.18 12.63
C LEU A 153 8.72 9.43 11.16
N LYS A 154 7.98 8.83 10.23
CA LYS A 154 8.19 9.04 8.79
C LYS A 154 7.93 10.49 8.42
N LEU A 155 6.88 11.12 8.95
CA LEU A 155 6.68 12.56 8.77
C LEU A 155 7.88 13.36 9.30
N ASN A 156 8.35 13.09 10.52
CA ASN A 156 9.50 13.81 11.09
C ASN A 156 10.77 13.72 10.22
N ILE A 157 10.99 12.58 9.57
CA ILE A 157 12.20 12.32 8.79
C ILE A 157 12.04 12.85 7.35
N PHE A 158 10.92 12.53 6.68
CA PHE A 158 10.77 12.72 5.24
C PHE A 158 10.04 14.01 4.85
N SER A 159 9.33 14.67 5.78
CA SER A 159 8.64 15.95 5.48
C SER A 159 9.47 17.20 5.79
N LYS A 160 10.78 17.08 6.07
CA LYS A 160 11.62 18.24 6.47
C LYS A 160 11.59 19.40 5.48
N LYS A 161 11.53 19.11 4.18
CA LYS A 161 11.44 20.10 3.09
C LYS A 161 10.01 20.38 2.62
N LEU A 162 9.02 19.72 3.24
CA LEU A 162 7.59 19.88 3.01
C LEU A 162 6.86 19.94 4.37
N PRO A 163 7.25 20.86 5.29
CA PRO A 163 6.69 20.93 6.64
C PRO A 163 5.17 21.18 6.64
N GLU A 164 4.64 21.73 5.55
CA GLU A 164 3.23 22.01 5.32
C GLU A 164 2.39 20.73 5.34
N ILE A 165 2.91 19.61 4.81
CA ILE A 165 2.21 18.31 4.89
C ILE A 165 2.04 17.90 6.35
N ARG A 166 3.11 17.98 7.14
CA ARG A 166 3.04 17.63 8.55
C ARG A 166 2.04 18.54 9.27
N LYS A 167 2.12 19.85 9.06
CA LYS A 167 1.21 20.83 9.68
C LYS A 167 -0.25 20.48 9.35
N TYR A 168 -0.54 20.24 8.08
CA TYR A 168 -1.89 19.90 7.61
C TYR A 168 -2.42 18.60 8.24
N LEU A 169 -1.62 17.52 8.23
CA LEU A 169 -2.04 16.23 8.80
C LEU A 169 -2.36 16.32 10.30
N TRP A 170 -1.59 17.10 11.07
CA TRP A 170 -1.90 17.35 12.48
C TRP A 170 -3.13 18.23 12.66
N GLN A 171 -3.29 19.26 11.81
CA GLN A 171 -4.44 20.15 11.86
C GLN A 171 -5.74 19.39 11.56
N ILE A 172 -5.79 18.62 10.48
CA ILE A 172 -7.00 17.87 10.09
C ILE A 172 -7.31 16.76 11.12
N CYS A 173 -6.29 16.16 11.73
CA CYS A 173 -6.48 15.25 12.86
C CYS A 173 -7.21 15.94 14.03
N LYS A 174 -6.84 17.19 14.33
CA LYS A 174 -7.44 17.93 15.45
C LYS A 174 -8.82 18.47 15.10
N SER A 175 -8.93 19.15 13.96
CA SER A 175 -10.11 19.91 13.53
C SER A 175 -10.34 19.69 12.05
N CYS A 176 -11.18 18.70 11.73
CA CYS A 176 -11.65 18.46 10.37
C CYS A 176 -12.97 19.23 10.17
N PRO A 177 -13.19 19.88 9.02
CA PRO A 177 -14.47 20.54 8.75
C PRO A 177 -15.52 19.49 8.33
N ASP A 178 -16.00 18.73 9.31
CA ASP A 178 -16.84 17.53 9.09
C ASP A 178 -18.10 17.83 8.25
N GLU A 179 -18.69 19.02 8.39
CA GLU A 179 -19.86 19.48 7.60
C GLU A 179 -19.65 19.37 6.07
N ILE A 180 -18.44 19.66 5.58
CA ILE A 180 -18.10 19.57 4.15
C ILE A 180 -18.05 18.11 3.70
N PHE A 181 -17.70 17.19 4.59
CA PHE A 181 -17.61 15.77 4.29
C PHE A 181 -18.95 15.03 4.46
N GLU A 182 -19.89 15.63 5.17
CA GLU A 182 -21.27 15.14 5.34
C GLU A 182 -22.22 15.69 4.28
N ASN A 183 -22.00 16.90 3.77
CA ASN A 183 -22.94 17.55 2.85
C ASN A 183 -22.34 17.87 1.48
N GLY A 184 -21.02 17.90 1.35
CA GLY A 184 -20.34 18.24 0.10
C GLY A 184 -20.30 17.09 -0.92
N GLN A 185 -20.01 17.45 -2.16
CA GLN A 185 -19.89 16.50 -3.26
C GLN A 185 -18.58 15.69 -3.13
N ARG A 186 -18.65 14.36 -3.32
CA ARG A 186 -17.46 13.51 -3.23
C ARG A 186 -16.59 13.58 -4.48
N CYS A 187 -15.27 13.72 -4.33
CA CYS A 187 -14.30 13.66 -5.44
C CYS A 187 -14.47 12.43 -6.33
N SER A 188 -14.81 11.27 -5.75
CA SER A 188 -15.00 10.00 -6.47
C SER A 188 -16.23 9.99 -7.39
N SER A 189 -17.16 10.89 -7.16
CA SER A 189 -18.43 11.01 -7.88
C SER A 189 -18.46 12.22 -8.82
N THR A 190 -17.45 13.10 -8.75
CA THR A 190 -17.36 14.30 -9.58
C THR A 190 -16.55 14.02 -10.85
N ILE A 191 -17.11 14.36 -12.00
CA ILE A 191 -16.41 14.43 -13.29
C ILE A 191 -16.33 15.91 -13.66
N ILE A 192 -15.16 16.35 -14.10
CA ILE A 192 -14.93 17.73 -14.53
C ILE A 192 -14.91 17.74 -16.05
N GLU A 193 -15.84 18.47 -16.68
CA GLU A 193 -15.99 18.44 -18.14
C GLU A 193 -14.87 19.20 -18.87
N ASN A 194 -14.37 20.28 -18.27
CA ASN A 194 -13.44 21.22 -18.93
C ASN A 194 -11.96 20.90 -18.72
N VAL A 195 -11.61 19.64 -18.45
CA VAL A 195 -10.20 19.26 -18.20
C VAL A 195 -9.84 17.99 -18.97
N HIS A 196 -8.81 18.09 -19.82
CA HIS A 196 -8.27 16.95 -20.54
C HIS A 196 -7.22 16.23 -19.70
N LEU A 197 -7.63 15.15 -19.03
CA LEU A 197 -6.73 14.31 -18.22
C LEU A 197 -6.26 13.09 -18.99
N ARG A 198 -4.96 12.79 -18.93
CA ARG A 198 -4.38 11.57 -19.52
C ARG A 198 -3.82 10.67 -18.45
N ARG A 199 -3.91 9.36 -18.68
CA ARG A 199 -3.17 8.36 -17.89
C ARG A 199 -1.95 7.90 -18.67
N GLU A 200 -0.86 7.66 -17.97
CA GLU A 200 0.30 6.95 -18.49
C GLU A 200 0.53 5.68 -17.64
N ARG A 201 0.56 4.52 -18.29
CA ARG A 201 0.97 3.28 -17.61
C ARG A 201 2.48 3.31 -17.43
N THR A 202 2.95 3.34 -16.18
CA THR A 202 4.38 3.27 -15.89
C THR A 202 4.79 1.84 -15.51
N LYS A 203 6.10 1.58 -15.43
CA LYS A 203 6.60 0.27 -15.00
C LYS A 203 6.18 0.00 -13.55
N ASP A 204 5.88 -1.26 -13.25
CA ASP A 204 5.57 -1.73 -11.90
C ASP A 204 6.61 -1.18 -10.91
N ASN A 205 6.12 -0.47 -9.90
CA ASN A 205 6.94 0.15 -8.86
C ASN A 205 6.65 -0.47 -7.49
N ASN A 206 7.23 0.09 -6.44
CA ASN A 206 7.09 -0.46 -5.11
C ASN A 206 5.62 -0.49 -4.61
N ALA A 207 4.77 0.44 -5.05
CA ALA A 207 3.36 0.46 -4.65
C ALA A 207 2.62 -0.81 -5.12
N VAL A 208 2.86 -1.24 -6.37
CA VAL A 208 2.30 -2.48 -6.94
C VAL A 208 2.78 -3.70 -6.15
N LEU A 209 4.08 -3.76 -5.82
CA LEU A 209 4.65 -4.88 -5.05
C LEU A 209 4.12 -4.93 -3.62
N LEU A 210 3.97 -3.78 -2.97
CA LEU A 210 3.37 -3.68 -1.63
C LEU A 210 1.91 -4.08 -1.64
N ALA A 211 1.13 -3.65 -2.65
CA ALA A 211 -0.25 -4.10 -2.82
C ALA A 211 -0.32 -5.61 -3.01
N ARG A 212 0.55 -6.21 -3.84
CA ARG A 212 0.62 -7.69 -3.98
C ARG A 212 0.84 -8.38 -2.63
N LEU A 213 1.79 -7.90 -1.81
CA LEU A 213 2.04 -8.48 -0.47
C LEU A 213 0.83 -8.30 0.45
N ALA A 214 0.28 -7.08 0.52
CA ALA A 214 -0.82 -6.75 1.41
C ALA A 214 -2.09 -7.54 1.05
N LEU A 215 -2.36 -7.77 -0.24
CA LEU A 215 -3.50 -8.56 -0.69
C LEU A 215 -3.47 -10.01 -0.17
N LEU A 216 -2.30 -10.56 0.18
CA LEU A 216 -2.19 -11.88 0.81
C LEU A 216 -2.69 -11.91 2.25
N LEU A 217 -2.90 -10.74 2.86
CA LEU A 217 -3.44 -10.59 4.21
C LEU A 217 -4.96 -10.38 4.21
N ALA A 218 -5.52 -9.88 3.12
CA ALA A 218 -6.96 -9.61 2.99
C ALA A 218 -7.74 -10.93 2.90
N LYS A 219 -8.76 -11.10 3.75
CA LYS A 219 -9.61 -12.29 3.75
C LYS A 219 -10.79 -12.16 2.78
N ARG A 220 -11.39 -10.97 2.71
CA ARG A 220 -12.58 -10.66 1.88
C ARG A 220 -12.28 -9.48 0.98
N ASN A 221 -13.05 -9.33 -0.10
CA ASN A 221 -12.90 -8.19 -1.01
C ASN A 221 -13.00 -6.84 -0.32
N LYS A 222 -13.94 -6.68 0.63
CA LYS A 222 -14.08 -5.45 1.42
C LYS A 222 -12.89 -5.13 2.33
N ASP A 223 -12.09 -6.13 2.68
CA ASP A 223 -10.92 -5.94 3.54
C ASP A 223 -9.67 -5.52 2.73
N ARG A 224 -9.70 -5.61 1.38
CA ARG A 224 -8.52 -5.37 0.53
C ARG A 224 -7.99 -3.95 0.72
N HIS A 225 -8.87 -2.95 0.62
CA HIS A 225 -8.52 -1.54 0.73
C HIS A 225 -7.85 -1.20 2.08
N PRO A 226 -8.50 -1.42 3.24
CA PRO A 226 -7.88 -1.11 4.53
C PRO A 226 -6.62 -1.93 4.79
N THR A 227 -6.55 -3.17 4.29
CA THR A 227 -5.35 -4.01 4.44
C THR A 227 -4.14 -3.43 3.69
N ILE A 228 -4.33 -2.93 2.47
CA ILE A 228 -3.24 -2.32 1.69
C ILE A 228 -2.79 -1.02 2.34
N GLN A 229 -3.72 -0.17 2.76
CA GLN A 229 -3.44 1.07 3.50
C GLN A 229 -2.60 0.82 4.75
N ASP A 230 -3.08 -0.06 5.63
CA ASP A 230 -2.38 -0.39 6.88
C ASP A 230 -0.99 -0.99 6.62
N PHE A 231 -0.89 -1.89 5.64
CA PHE A 231 0.37 -2.54 5.31
C PHE A 231 1.39 -1.56 4.74
N MET A 232 1.00 -0.71 3.79
CA MET A 232 1.87 0.29 3.19
C MET A 232 2.28 1.35 4.23
N LEU A 233 1.34 1.84 5.04
CA LEU A 233 1.64 2.81 6.10
C LEU A 233 2.66 2.27 7.11
N LYS A 234 2.73 0.96 7.35
CA LYS A 234 3.67 0.37 8.31
C LYS A 234 5.00 -0.05 7.67
N ASN A 235 5.00 -0.44 6.40
CA ASN A 235 6.16 -1.11 5.79
C ASN A 235 6.87 -0.30 4.70
N ASP A 236 6.20 0.66 4.07
CA ASP A 236 6.81 1.47 3.01
C ASP A 236 7.41 2.75 3.57
N THR A 237 8.63 3.11 3.18
CA THR A 237 9.27 4.35 3.63
C THR A 237 8.50 5.58 3.17
N ALA A 238 8.01 5.56 1.93
CA ALA A 238 7.41 6.73 1.30
C ALA A 238 5.98 6.99 1.81
N THR A 239 5.18 5.97 2.11
CA THR A 239 3.83 6.15 2.70
C THR A 239 3.90 6.73 4.10
N VAL A 240 3.43 7.97 4.22
CA VAL A 240 3.40 8.73 5.48
C VAL A 240 2.01 8.86 6.07
N ALA A 241 0.94 8.79 5.26
CA ALA A 241 -0.44 8.84 5.73
C ALA A 241 -1.38 8.07 4.79
N VAL A 242 -2.56 7.71 5.29
CA VAL A 242 -3.65 7.04 4.57
C VAL A 242 -4.99 7.63 5.01
N GLU A 243 -5.99 7.54 4.13
CA GLU A 243 -7.35 8.09 4.34
C GLU A 243 -7.31 9.58 4.71
N VAL A 244 -6.46 10.37 4.03
CA VAL A 244 -6.22 11.78 4.37
C VAL A 244 -7.41 12.63 3.89
N PRO A 245 -8.17 13.27 4.79
CA PRO A 245 -9.27 14.13 4.36
C PRO A 245 -8.72 15.34 3.59
N VAL A 246 -9.36 15.68 2.48
CA VAL A 246 -9.09 16.87 1.66
C VAL A 246 -10.38 17.44 1.13
N TYR A 247 -10.39 18.74 0.87
CA TYR A 247 -11.57 19.44 0.40
C TYR A 247 -11.22 20.70 -0.41
N LEU A 248 -12.17 21.15 -1.22
CA LEU A 248 -12.13 22.35 -2.06
C LEU A 248 -13.42 23.13 -1.91
N TYR A 249 -13.31 24.45 -1.84
CA TYR A 249 -14.48 25.32 -1.99
C TYR A 249 -14.65 25.74 -3.45
N PRO A 250 -15.90 25.99 -3.91
CA PRO A 250 -16.19 26.41 -5.28
C PRO A 250 -15.35 27.60 -5.77
N ASN A 251 -15.20 28.62 -4.93
CA ASN A 251 -14.47 29.85 -5.24
C ASN A 251 -12.95 29.66 -5.37
N GLU A 252 -12.40 28.51 -4.98
CA GLU A 252 -10.97 28.21 -5.08
C GLU A 252 -10.56 27.65 -6.45
N VAL A 253 -11.56 27.18 -7.20
CA VAL A 253 -11.44 26.52 -8.51
C VAL A 253 -12.61 26.92 -9.43
N PRO A 254 -12.88 28.23 -9.61
CA PRO A 254 -14.03 28.70 -10.40
C PRO A 254 -14.03 28.17 -11.84
N GLU A 255 -12.85 27.91 -12.40
CA GLU A 255 -12.65 27.37 -13.74
C GLU A 255 -13.25 25.96 -13.94
N LEU A 256 -13.48 25.22 -12.86
CA LEU A 256 -14.03 23.86 -12.92
C LEU A 256 -15.56 23.84 -12.90
N GLY A 257 -16.23 24.99 -12.73
CA GLY A 257 -17.70 25.10 -12.74
C GLY A 257 -18.41 24.38 -11.58
N ILE A 258 -17.68 24.07 -10.51
CA ILE A 258 -18.19 23.40 -9.33
C ILE A 258 -19.06 24.38 -8.53
N LYS A 259 -20.25 23.95 -8.09
CA LYS A 259 -21.20 24.79 -7.33
C LYS A 259 -21.21 24.54 -5.83
N GLU A 260 -20.81 23.35 -5.40
CA GLU A 260 -20.81 22.91 -4.00
C GLU A 260 -19.40 22.53 -3.56
N PRO A 261 -19.06 22.64 -2.25
CA PRO A 261 -17.81 22.13 -1.75
C PRO A 261 -17.56 20.68 -2.13
N ILE A 262 -16.34 20.37 -2.55
CA ILE A 262 -15.92 19.00 -2.88
C ILE A 262 -15.06 18.46 -1.76
N CYS A 263 -15.23 17.18 -1.43
CA CYS A 263 -14.49 16.51 -0.38
C CYS A 263 -14.05 15.08 -0.78
N GLY A 264 -13.06 14.55 -0.08
CA GLY A 264 -12.77 13.13 -0.09
C GLY A 264 -11.55 12.75 0.73
N HIS A 265 -11.24 11.46 0.73
CA HIS A 265 -10.14 10.90 1.50
C HIS A 265 -9.10 10.32 0.54
N ILE A 266 -7.87 10.83 0.59
CA ILE A 266 -6.75 10.31 -0.19
C ILE A 266 -6.32 8.97 0.41
N ASP A 267 -6.37 7.90 -0.38
CA ASP A 267 -6.02 6.57 0.12
C ASP A 267 -4.59 6.49 0.65
N PHE A 268 -3.62 7.06 -0.08
CA PHE A 268 -2.23 7.10 0.34
C PHE A 268 -1.60 8.44 0.03
N LEU A 269 -0.96 9.02 1.04
CA LEU A 269 -0.07 10.14 0.89
C LEU A 269 1.37 9.66 1.07
N GLN A 270 2.17 9.85 0.03
CA GLN A 270 3.58 9.50 0.04
C GLN A 270 4.47 10.74 -0.15
N ILE A 271 5.68 10.67 0.38
CA ILE A 271 6.74 11.65 0.12
C ILE A 271 7.91 10.94 -0.56
N ARG A 272 8.27 11.39 -1.76
CA ARG A 272 9.37 10.85 -2.57
C ARG A 272 10.18 12.01 -3.13
N TRP A 273 11.49 12.05 -2.84
CA TRP A 273 12.41 13.06 -3.38
C TRP A 273 11.88 14.50 -3.24
N ASP A 274 11.44 14.87 -2.04
CA ASP A 274 10.89 16.20 -1.72
C ASP A 274 9.66 16.61 -2.54
N LYS A 275 8.96 15.62 -3.11
CA LYS A 275 7.66 15.75 -3.76
C LYS A 275 6.62 14.91 -3.05
N VAL A 276 5.38 15.36 -3.14
CA VAL A 276 4.21 14.66 -2.62
C VAL A 276 3.64 13.77 -3.72
N TRP A 277 3.26 12.56 -3.34
CA TRP A 277 2.60 11.60 -4.23
C TRP A 277 1.28 11.17 -3.62
N ILE A 278 0.20 11.45 -4.31
CA ILE A 278 -1.15 10.98 -4.01
C ILE A 278 -1.33 9.66 -4.76
N LEU A 279 -1.63 8.59 -4.03
CA LEU A 279 -2.02 7.33 -4.65
C LEU A 279 -3.46 7.00 -4.26
N ASP A 280 -4.20 6.45 -5.20
CA ASP A 280 -5.54 5.90 -5.00
C ASP A 280 -5.56 4.44 -5.46
N TYR A 281 -6.00 3.52 -4.60
CA TYR A 281 -6.06 2.10 -4.93
C TYR A 281 -7.41 1.78 -5.55
N LYS A 282 -7.39 1.25 -6.78
CA LYS A 282 -8.58 0.85 -7.53
C LYS A 282 -8.47 -0.61 -7.93
N PRO A 283 -9.27 -1.52 -7.36
CA PRO A 283 -9.35 -2.89 -7.86
C PRO A 283 -9.57 -2.89 -9.38
N ASP A 284 -8.73 -3.63 -10.10
CA ASP A 284 -8.78 -3.72 -11.56
C ASP A 284 -8.65 -2.35 -12.24
N ALA A 285 -7.60 -1.62 -11.84
CA ALA A 285 -7.30 -0.23 -12.20
C ALA A 285 -7.38 0.04 -13.71
N LYS A 286 -7.12 -0.97 -14.54
CA LYS A 286 -7.21 -0.88 -15.99
C LYS A 286 -8.59 -0.42 -16.50
N PHE A 287 -9.69 -0.82 -15.86
CA PHE A 287 -11.05 -0.75 -16.45
C PHE A 287 -11.84 0.53 -16.19
N ASN A 288 -11.60 1.29 -15.12
CA ASN A 288 -12.36 2.52 -14.83
C ASN A 288 -11.43 3.77 -14.76
N PRO A 289 -10.78 4.15 -15.87
CA PRO A 289 -9.78 5.21 -15.87
C PRO A 289 -10.36 6.61 -15.64
N VAL A 290 -11.53 6.92 -16.21
CA VAL A 290 -12.07 8.29 -16.21
C VAL A 290 -12.35 8.75 -14.78
N LYS A 291 -13.18 8.02 -14.03
CA LYS A 291 -13.50 8.38 -12.63
C LYS A 291 -12.23 8.46 -11.77
N SER A 292 -11.31 7.52 -11.96
CA SER A 292 -10.06 7.47 -11.21
C SER A 292 -9.18 8.69 -11.48
N LEU A 293 -9.06 9.13 -12.75
CA LEU A 293 -8.28 10.31 -13.13
C LEU A 293 -8.86 11.61 -12.55
N HIS A 294 -10.18 11.81 -12.67
CA HIS A 294 -10.82 13.01 -12.10
C HIS A 294 -10.71 13.05 -10.58
N GLN A 295 -10.89 11.90 -9.90
CA GLN A 295 -10.76 11.81 -8.45
C GLN A 295 -9.36 12.20 -7.97
N ILE A 296 -8.30 11.63 -8.57
CA ILE A 296 -6.92 11.94 -8.15
C ILE A 296 -6.47 13.35 -8.55
N TYR A 297 -7.02 13.91 -9.64
CA TYR A 297 -6.80 15.30 -10.02
C TYR A 297 -7.44 16.25 -8.99
N LEU A 298 -8.69 16.00 -8.58
CA LEU A 298 -9.36 16.74 -7.52
C LEU A 298 -8.61 16.64 -6.19
N TYR A 299 -8.09 15.47 -5.83
CA TYR A 299 -7.23 15.31 -4.66
C TYR A 299 -5.95 16.15 -4.73
N LYS A 300 -5.31 16.20 -5.90
CA LYS A 300 -4.12 17.01 -6.14
C LYS A 300 -4.41 18.50 -5.95
N LEU A 301 -5.50 19.01 -6.53
CA LEU A 301 -5.94 20.39 -6.36
C LEU A 301 -6.28 20.70 -4.90
N ALA A 302 -7.09 19.85 -4.27
CA ALA A 302 -7.51 20.00 -2.88
C ALA A 302 -6.30 20.06 -1.95
N LEU A 303 -5.39 19.09 -2.06
CA LEU A 303 -4.19 19.07 -1.23
C LEU A 303 -3.31 20.29 -1.46
N SER A 304 -3.14 20.74 -2.70
CA SER A 304 -2.40 21.97 -3.01
C SER A 304 -3.00 23.19 -2.30
N LYS A 305 -4.33 23.39 -2.39
CA LYS A 305 -5.02 24.49 -1.70
C LYS A 305 -4.92 24.38 -0.18
N ARG A 306 -5.11 23.19 0.38
CA ARG A 306 -5.06 22.96 1.84
C ARG A 306 -3.67 23.16 2.43
N THR A 307 -2.62 22.90 1.66
CA THR A 307 -1.22 22.90 2.16
C THR A 307 -0.39 24.08 1.67
N GLY A 308 -0.83 24.77 0.61
CA GLY A 308 -0.04 25.78 -0.10
C GLY A 308 1.09 25.21 -0.95
N ILE A 309 1.24 23.88 -1.03
CA ILE A 309 2.29 23.24 -1.84
C ILE A 309 1.93 23.40 -3.33
N PRO A 310 2.85 23.92 -4.17
CA PRO A 310 2.59 24.08 -5.61
C PRO A 310 2.24 22.76 -6.30
N LEU A 311 1.33 22.80 -7.27
CA LEU A 311 0.88 21.62 -8.02
C LEU A 311 2.02 20.85 -8.68
N GLN A 312 3.09 21.52 -9.09
CA GLN A 312 4.28 20.90 -9.72
C GLN A 312 5.07 20.01 -8.74
N LYS A 313 4.86 20.17 -7.43
CA LYS A 313 5.42 19.33 -6.37
C LYS A 313 4.48 18.20 -5.94
N ILE A 314 3.28 18.11 -6.52
CA ILE A 314 2.30 17.07 -6.21
C ILE A 314 2.06 16.22 -7.45
N SER A 315 2.46 14.95 -7.37
CA SER A 315 2.15 13.94 -8.37
C SER A 315 0.98 13.08 -7.90
N ALA A 316 0.20 12.57 -8.83
CA ALA A 316 -0.96 11.74 -8.54
C ALA A 316 -0.97 10.49 -9.43
N ALA A 317 -1.36 9.36 -8.85
CA ALA A 317 -1.48 8.11 -9.57
C ALA A 317 -2.60 7.26 -8.97
N TYR A 318 -3.09 6.31 -9.74
CA TYR A 318 -3.94 5.25 -9.23
C TYR A 318 -3.38 3.89 -9.64
N PHE A 319 -3.61 2.87 -8.82
CA PHE A 319 -2.90 1.59 -8.97
C PHE A 319 -3.67 0.41 -8.40
N ASP A 320 -3.23 -0.79 -8.77
CA ASP A 320 -3.63 -2.04 -8.12
C ASP A 320 -2.43 -2.99 -7.93
N GLY A 321 -2.71 -4.27 -7.72
CA GLY A 321 -1.68 -5.30 -7.62
C GLY A 321 -1.01 -5.66 -8.94
N LYS A 322 -1.34 -5.05 -10.07
CA LYS A 322 -0.85 -5.37 -11.42
C LYS A 322 -0.38 -4.16 -12.20
N ASP A 323 -1.12 -3.05 -12.11
CA ASP A 323 -0.93 -1.86 -12.91
C ASP A 323 -0.74 -0.62 -12.04
N TYR A 324 0.01 0.34 -12.57
CA TYR A 324 0.21 1.66 -11.99
C TYR A 324 0.07 2.72 -13.09
N PHE A 325 -0.83 3.67 -12.88
CA PHE A 325 -1.16 4.70 -13.86
C PHE A 325 -0.94 6.08 -13.25
N GLU A 326 -0.02 6.86 -13.84
CA GLU A 326 0.22 8.24 -13.44
C GLU A 326 -0.73 9.18 -14.15
N LEU A 327 -1.19 10.19 -13.43
CA LEU A 327 -1.89 11.33 -14.00
C LEU A 327 -0.90 12.20 -14.78
N ARG A 328 -1.22 12.50 -16.03
CA ARG A 328 -0.57 13.50 -16.86
C ARG A 328 -1.55 14.62 -17.17
N GLU A 329 -1.11 15.82 -16.87
CA GLU A 329 -1.75 17.08 -17.27
C GLU A 329 -1.01 17.55 -18.53
N ASN A 330 -1.76 17.99 -19.53
CA ASN A 330 -1.19 18.58 -20.75
C ASN A 330 -0.66 19.99 -20.49
#